data_AF-A0A252DMR9-F1
#
_entry.id   AF-A0A252DMR9-F1
#
_cell.length_a   1.000
_cell.length_b   1.000
_cell.length_c   1.000
_cell.angle_alpha   90.00
_cell.angle_beta   90.00
_cell.angle_gamma   90.00
#
_symmetry.space_group_name_H-M   'P 1'
#
loop_
_entity.id
_entity.type
_entity.pdbx_description
1 polymer ?
#
loop_
_entity_poly.entity_id
_entity_poly.type
_entity_poly.pdbx_seq_one_letter_code
_entity_poly.pdbx_strand_id
1 'polypeptide(L)'
;MLRKYSIYSRRQKSNNPNQPRKYDAVLGGELLPPVTSIVLGGLEGVQNRLKSSVVEAQVAALSEALNYGDAGLEILIQALHH
;
A
#
# COMPACT_ATOMS: atom_id res chain seq x y z
N MET A 1 25.45 -51.96 -28.14
CA MET A 1 24.20 -52.75 -28.10
C MET A 1 23.15 -51.93 -27.35
N LEU A 2 22.09 -51.48 -28.03
CA LEU A 2 21.05 -50.58 -27.52
C LEU A 2 20.00 -51.36 -26.70
N ARG A 3 19.57 -50.84 -25.54
CA ARG A 3 18.30 -51.20 -24.89
C ARG A 3 17.46 -49.94 -24.69
N LYS A 4 16.33 -49.89 -25.41
CA LYS A 4 15.25 -48.88 -25.31
C LYS A 4 14.27 -49.24 -24.16
N TYR A 5 13.34 -48.30 -23.93
CA TYR A 5 12.23 -48.22 -22.95
C TYR A 5 12.65 -47.52 -21.64
N SER A 6 12.01 -46.45 -21.15
CA SER A 6 10.58 -46.12 -21.20
C SER A 6 10.35 -44.60 -21.16
N ILE A 7 9.35 -44.19 -21.93
CA ILE A 7 8.77 -42.87 -22.06
C ILE A 7 7.74 -42.64 -20.95
N TYR A 8 7.65 -41.38 -20.51
CA TYR A 8 6.70 -40.78 -19.54
C TYR A 8 6.92 -41.07 -18.05
N SER A 9 7.28 -40.02 -17.30
CA SER A 9 6.70 -39.79 -15.96
C SER A 9 6.85 -38.35 -15.48
N ARG A 10 5.69 -37.66 -15.47
CA ARG A 10 5.21 -36.70 -14.48
C ARG A 10 5.95 -35.35 -14.37
N ARG A 11 5.40 -34.33 -15.05
CA ARG A 11 5.44 -32.95 -14.53
C ARG A 11 4.78 -32.96 -13.15
N GLN A 12 5.54 -32.82 -12.08
CA GLN A 12 4.97 -32.46 -10.79
C GLN A 12 4.54 -30.99 -10.88
N LYS A 13 3.24 -30.78 -11.00
CA LYS A 13 2.62 -29.48 -10.77
C LYS A 13 2.76 -29.21 -9.27
N SER A 14 3.61 -28.26 -8.88
CA SER A 14 3.74 -27.80 -7.50
C SER A 14 2.46 -27.05 -7.11
N ASN A 15 1.39 -27.79 -6.82
CA ASN A 15 0.20 -27.24 -6.22
C ASN A 15 0.54 -27.07 -4.73
N ASN A 16 1.20 -25.98 -4.36
CA ASN A 16 1.36 -25.66 -2.95
C ASN A 16 -0.03 -25.22 -2.44
N PRO A 17 -0.72 -26.00 -1.61
CA PRO A 17 -2.09 -25.71 -1.17
C PRO A 17 -2.18 -24.43 -0.32
N ASN A 18 -1.04 -23.85 0.08
CA ASN A 18 -0.96 -22.66 0.91
C ASN A 18 -0.75 -21.37 0.10
N GLN A 19 -0.92 -21.40 -1.24
CA GLN A 19 -0.89 -20.16 -2.02
C GLN A 19 -2.25 -19.44 -1.95
N PRO A 20 -2.28 -18.17 -1.53
CA PRO A 20 -3.50 -17.38 -1.51
C PRO A 20 -4.05 -17.22 -2.94
N ARG A 21 -5.37 -17.27 -3.08
CA ARG A 21 -6.07 -17.00 -4.34
C ARG A 21 -5.88 -15.53 -4.73
N LYS A 22 -6.19 -15.19 -5.98
CA LYS A 22 -6.05 -13.83 -6.54
C LYS A 22 -6.72 -12.69 -5.74
N TYR A 23 -7.64 -13.03 -4.82
CA TYR A 23 -8.36 -12.07 -3.99
C TYR A 23 -8.23 -12.37 -2.49
N ASP A 24 -7.46 -13.38 -2.12
CA ASP A 24 -7.22 -13.65 -0.71
C ASP A 24 -6.28 -12.55 -0.20
N ALA A 25 -6.65 -11.92 0.93
CA ALA A 25 -5.80 -10.95 1.58
C ALA A 25 -4.51 -11.65 2.04
N VAL A 26 -3.37 -11.13 1.61
CA VAL A 26 -2.06 -11.61 2.02
C VAL A 26 -1.54 -10.76 3.17
N LEU A 27 -0.99 -11.41 4.21
CA LEU A 27 -0.23 -10.70 5.23
C LEU A 27 1.01 -10.08 4.55
N GLY A 28 1.25 -8.78 4.79
CA GLY A 28 2.46 -8.11 4.34
C GLY A 28 3.70 -8.87 4.82
N GLY A 29 4.74 -8.92 3.97
CA GLY A 29 5.94 -9.71 4.26
C GLY A 29 6.63 -9.33 5.58
N GLU A 30 7.37 -10.27 6.15
CA GLU A 30 8.12 -10.12 7.42
C GLU A 30 9.25 -9.08 7.38
N LEU A 31 9.51 -8.49 6.20
CA LEU A 31 10.43 -7.37 6.10
C LEU A 31 9.73 -6.15 6.70
N LEU A 32 10.20 -5.73 7.88
CA LEU A 32 9.90 -4.41 8.43
C LEU A 32 10.06 -3.42 7.26
N PRO A 33 8.97 -2.77 6.83
CA PRO A 33 9.09 -1.85 5.74
C PRO A 33 10.07 -0.76 6.22
N PRO A 34 10.91 -0.19 5.32
CA PRO A 34 12.00 0.71 5.71
C PRO A 34 11.48 1.71 6.75
N VAL A 35 12.21 2.06 7.80
CA VAL A 35 11.68 2.90 8.93
C VAL A 35 11.00 4.20 8.45
N THR A 36 11.28 4.63 7.22
CA THR A 36 10.64 5.73 6.47
C THR A 36 9.30 5.40 5.78
N SER A 37 8.80 4.17 5.88
CA SER A 37 7.58 3.69 5.22
C SER A 37 6.35 3.91 6.10
N ILE A 38 6.25 5.11 6.64
CA ILE A 38 5.05 5.54 7.35
C ILE A 38 3.99 5.78 6.29
N VAL A 39 2.95 4.95 6.31
CA VAL A 39 1.73 5.20 5.53
C VAL A 39 0.97 6.30 6.27
N LEU A 40 1.28 7.56 5.95
CA LEU A 40 0.58 8.73 6.47
C LEU A 40 -0.79 8.83 5.80
N GLY A 41 -1.74 8.04 6.30
CA GLY A 41 -3.16 8.17 6.02
C GLY A 41 -3.82 9.14 7.00
N GLY A 42 -5.14 9.31 6.90
CA GLY A 42 -5.86 10.11 7.88
C GLY A 42 -5.48 11.59 7.89
N LEU A 43 -5.76 12.24 9.02
CA LEU A 43 -5.40 13.64 9.27
C LEU A 43 -3.88 13.88 9.24
N GLU A 44 -3.07 12.89 9.63
CA GLU A 44 -1.60 12.98 9.58
C GLU A 44 -1.10 13.06 8.12
N GLY A 45 -1.71 12.28 7.23
CA GLY A 45 -1.50 12.35 5.79
C GLY A 45 -1.86 13.70 5.20
N VAL A 46 -3.00 14.25 5.62
CA VAL A 46 -3.45 15.60 5.23
C VAL A 46 -2.42 16.65 5.64
N GLN A 47 -1.97 16.66 6.89
CA GLN A 47 -0.97 17.63 7.38
C GLN A 47 0.34 17.53 6.60
N ASN A 48 0.80 16.32 6.31
CA ASN A 48 2.03 16.12 5.55
C ASN A 48 1.90 16.65 4.11
N ARG A 49 0.77 16.38 3.45
CA ARG A 49 0.51 16.86 2.08
C ARG A 49 0.35 18.39 2.01
N LEU A 50 -0.24 19.03 3.03
CA LEU A 50 -0.33 20.49 3.11
C LEU A 50 1.05 21.16 3.19
N LYS A 51 2.04 20.49 3.79
CA LYS A 51 3.44 20.97 3.87
C LYS A 51 4.28 20.61 2.64
N SER A 52 3.73 19.90 1.67
CA SER A 52 4.44 19.49 0.45
C SER A 52 4.83 20.69 -0.39
N SER A 53 5.93 20.60 -1.14
CA SER A 53 6.30 21.60 -2.16
C SER A 53 5.52 21.43 -3.48
N VAL A 54 4.70 20.38 -3.60
CA VAL A 54 3.91 20.06 -4.79
C VAL A 54 2.50 20.62 -4.62
N VAL A 55 2.13 21.59 -5.45
CA VAL A 55 0.85 22.32 -5.35
C VAL A 55 -0.34 21.37 -5.47
N GLU A 56 -0.28 20.40 -6.39
CA GLU A 56 -1.35 19.41 -6.59
C GLU A 56 -1.58 18.56 -5.33
N ALA A 57 -0.51 18.25 -4.58
CA ALA A 57 -0.62 17.51 -3.33
C ALA A 57 -1.27 18.35 -2.23
N GLN A 58 -0.93 19.65 -2.16
CA GLN A 58 -1.59 20.57 -1.22
C GLN A 58 -3.08 20.72 -1.53
N VAL A 59 -3.44 20.93 -2.81
CA VAL A 59 -4.83 21.07 -3.24
C VAL A 59 -5.65 19.81 -2.94
N ALA A 60 -5.09 18.62 -3.20
CA ALA A 60 -5.75 17.36 -2.86
C ALA A 60 -6.00 17.24 -1.34
N ALA A 61 -5.05 17.68 -0.51
CA ALA A 61 -5.18 17.66 0.94
C ALA A 61 -6.28 18.60 1.47
N LEU A 62 -6.57 19.72 0.78
CA LEU A 62 -7.68 20.60 1.15
C LEU A 62 -9.02 19.87 1.09
N SER A 63 -9.32 19.26 -0.06
CA SER A 63 -10.55 18.49 -0.27
C SER A 63 -10.64 17.30 0.67
N GLU A 64 -9.51 16.65 0.94
CA GLU A 64 -9.44 15.52 1.87
C GLU A 64 -9.70 15.95 3.33
N ALA A 65 -9.14 17.07 3.78
CA ALA A 65 -9.37 17.60 5.12
C ALA A 65 -10.86 17.84 5.38
N LEU A 66 -11.59 18.38 4.41
CA LEU A 66 -13.03 18.64 4.54
C LEU A 66 -13.85 17.36 4.83
N ASN A 67 -13.36 16.19 4.41
CA ASN A 67 -14.03 14.91 4.70
C ASN A 67 -13.92 14.49 6.17
N TYR A 68 -13.04 15.13 6.95
CA TYR A 68 -12.86 14.87 8.39
C TYR A 68 -13.66 15.83 9.29
N GLY A 69 -14.53 16.67 8.71
CA GLY A 69 -15.37 17.59 9.48
C GLY A 69 -14.55 18.59 10.30
N ASP A 70 -14.97 18.83 11.55
CA ASP A 70 -14.36 19.83 12.44
C ASP A 70 -12.85 19.63 12.62
N ALA A 71 -12.40 18.37 12.79
CA ALA A 71 -10.99 18.06 12.97
C ALA A 71 -10.15 18.40 11.72
N GLY A 72 -10.72 18.24 10.53
CA GLY A 72 -10.07 18.65 9.29
C GLY A 72 -10.08 20.16 9.08
N LEU A 73 -11.18 20.82 9.42
CA LEU A 73 -11.29 22.29 9.38
C LEU A 73 -10.28 22.96 10.32
N GLU A 74 -10.08 22.43 11.52
CA GLU A 74 -9.09 22.95 12.46
C GLU A 74 -7.68 22.94 11.86
N ILE A 75 -7.30 21.85 11.19
CA ILE A 75 -6.00 21.75 10.50
C ILE A 75 -5.87 22.79 9.38
N LEU A 76 -6.92 22.98 8.59
CA LEU A 76 -6.90 23.99 7.52
C LEU A 76 -6.76 25.41 8.07
N ILE A 77 -7.47 25.72 9.15
CA ILE A 77 -7.37 27.03 9.82
C ILE A 77 -5.95 27.24 10.35
N GLN A 78 -5.37 26.24 11.02
CA GLN A 78 -3.99 26.29 11.51
C GLN A 78 -2.99 26.50 10.37
N ALA A 79 -3.19 25.85 9.21
CA ALA A 79 -2.32 26.00 8.04
C ALA A 79 -2.36 27.42 7.42
N LEU A 80 -3.45 28.18 7.61
CA LEU A 80 -3.60 29.54 7.11
C LEU A 80 -3.06 30.62 8.07
N HIS A 81 -2.78 30.27 9.33
CA HIS A 81 -2.24 31.19 10.33
C HIS A 81 -0.72 31.28 10.35
N HIS A 82 -0.03 30.50 9.52
CA HIS A 82 1.43 30.50 9.38
C HIS A 82 1.88 31.28 8.15
#